data_AF-A0A327J504-F1
#
_entry.id   AF-A0A327J504-F1
#
_cell.length_a   1.000
_cell.length_b   1.000
_cell.length_c   1.000
_cell.angle_alpha   90.00
_cell.angle_beta   90.00
_cell.angle_gamma   90.00
#
_symmetry.space_group_name_H-M   'P 1'
#
loop_
_entity.id
_entity.type
_entity.pdbx_description
1 polymer ?
#
loop_
_entity_poly.entity_id
_entity_poly.type
_entity_poly.pdbx_seq_one_letter_code
_entity_poly.pdbx_strand_id
1 'polypeptide(L)'
;MKRLFIILSAMFLVIGTPCFASNNLQQEDEELIRIMINSPTGRLTKHQLAIKQDYDLYQKGDKENTLYGRLEALENKYNPPYDMIDKINYKYILKTKDLYMYLINTPFTKSYTEAFYKGFEKKLFKISDREYQHLDKELKLLIVATSVYR
;
A
#
# COMPACT_ATOMS: atom_id res chain seq x y z
N MET A 1 28.77 -30.03 -45.73
CA MET A 1 27.63 -29.46 -44.98
C MET A 1 26.90 -30.46 -44.06
N LYS A 2 27.51 -31.55 -43.59
CA LYS A 2 26.88 -32.47 -42.60
C LYS A 2 27.43 -32.33 -41.17
N ARG A 3 28.66 -31.79 -41.00
CA ARG A 3 29.33 -31.67 -39.69
C ARG A 3 28.90 -30.44 -38.88
N LEU A 4 28.50 -29.34 -39.55
CA LEU A 4 28.01 -28.12 -38.90
C LEU A 4 26.62 -28.30 -38.24
N PHE A 5 25.79 -29.20 -38.78
CA PHE A 5 24.45 -29.47 -38.23
C PHE A 5 24.49 -30.23 -36.89
N ILE A 6 25.52 -31.08 -36.68
CA ILE A 6 25.65 -31.92 -35.49
C ILE A 6 26.12 -31.10 -34.28
N ILE A 7 26.91 -30.05 -34.50
CA ILE A 7 27.38 -29.16 -33.43
C ILE A 7 26.23 -28.26 -32.95
N LEU A 8 25.36 -27.82 -33.88
CA LEU A 8 24.20 -26.99 -33.53
C LEU A 8 23.12 -27.78 -32.77
N SER A 9 22.92 -29.07 -33.09
CA SER A 9 21.97 -29.93 -32.37
C SER A 9 22.48 -30.40 -30.99
N ALA A 10 23.80 -30.50 -30.80
CA ALA A 10 24.38 -30.81 -29.49
C ALA A 10 24.29 -29.63 -28.50
N MET A 11 24.36 -28.37 -28.96
CA MET A 11 24.16 -27.21 -28.08
C MET A 11 22.72 -27.08 -27.55
N PHE A 12 21.72 -27.59 -28.27
CA PHE A 12 20.32 -27.54 -27.80
C PHE A 12 20.00 -28.57 -26.72
N LEU A 13 20.78 -29.65 -26.58
CA LEU A 13 20.56 -30.69 -25.57
C LEU A 13 21.14 -30.35 -24.18
N VAL A 14 22.08 -29.40 -24.09
CA VAL A 14 22.66 -28.98 -22.79
C VAL A 14 21.79 -27.92 -22.10
N ILE A 15 20.93 -27.20 -22.85
CA ILE A 15 20.06 -26.15 -22.32
C ILE A 15 18.72 -26.74 -21.78
N GLY A 16 18.47 -28.03 -22.01
CA GLY A 16 17.17 -28.68 -21.81
C GLY A 16 16.96 -29.48 -20.53
N THR A 17 17.84 -29.39 -19.53
CA THR A 17 17.57 -30.05 -18.23
C THR A 17 17.35 -29.01 -17.14
N PRO A 18 16.11 -28.83 -16.64
CA PRO A 18 15.91 -28.12 -15.39
C PRO A 18 16.49 -29.02 -14.29
N CYS A 19 17.69 -28.66 -13.84
CA CYS A 19 18.20 -29.15 -12.57
C CYS A 19 17.27 -28.61 -11.49
N PHE A 20 16.29 -29.41 -11.07
CA PHE A 20 15.46 -29.09 -9.91
C PHE A 20 16.36 -29.16 -8.68
N ALA A 21 17.00 -28.04 -8.36
CA ALA A 21 17.53 -27.80 -7.03
C ALA A 21 16.34 -27.88 -6.07
N SER A 22 16.26 -29.00 -5.35
CA SER A 22 15.30 -29.21 -4.27
C SER A 22 15.39 -28.02 -3.31
N ASN A 23 14.29 -27.29 -3.22
CA ASN A 23 14.23 -25.95 -2.69
C ASN A 23 13.90 -25.93 -1.19
N ASN A 24 14.47 -26.85 -0.42
CA ASN A 24 14.15 -27.00 1.00
C ASN A 24 14.46 -25.71 1.79
N LEU A 25 15.53 -24.99 1.43
CA LEU A 25 15.83 -23.66 1.98
C LEU A 25 14.78 -22.62 1.58
N GLN A 26 14.24 -22.69 0.36
CA GLN A 26 13.19 -21.78 -0.11
C GLN A 26 11.82 -22.13 0.50
N GLN A 27 11.60 -23.38 0.94
CA GLN A 27 10.39 -23.78 1.68
C GLN A 27 10.45 -23.33 3.14
N GLU A 28 11.59 -23.44 3.81
CA GLU A 28 11.77 -22.88 5.17
C GLU A 28 11.70 -21.34 5.14
N ASP A 29 12.29 -20.70 4.13
CA ASP A 29 12.15 -19.26 3.91
C ASP A 29 10.71 -18.88 3.53
N GLU A 30 9.98 -19.67 2.73
CA GLU A 30 8.56 -19.45 2.44
C GLU A 30 7.68 -19.59 3.68
N GLU A 31 8.00 -20.50 4.60
CA GLU A 31 7.26 -20.67 5.84
C GLU A 31 7.55 -19.53 6.83
N LEU A 32 8.80 -19.10 6.94
CA LEU A 32 9.21 -17.93 7.73
C LEU A 32 8.63 -16.62 7.15
N ILE A 33 8.64 -16.47 5.82
CA ILE A 33 8.02 -15.38 5.08
C ILE A 33 6.51 -15.45 5.26
N ARG A 34 5.86 -16.62 5.22
CA ARG A 34 4.42 -16.78 5.48
C ARG A 34 4.05 -16.45 6.93
N ILE A 35 4.89 -16.81 7.91
CA ILE A 35 4.70 -16.45 9.33
C ILE A 35 4.91 -14.94 9.56
N MET A 36 5.88 -14.31 8.87
CA MET A 36 6.06 -12.85 8.90
C MET A 36 4.97 -12.09 8.12
N ILE A 37 4.43 -12.67 7.05
CA ILE A 37 3.32 -12.14 6.25
C ILE A 37 1.98 -12.25 7.00
N ASN A 38 1.84 -13.23 7.90
CA ASN A 38 0.59 -13.49 8.63
C ASN A 38 0.38 -12.66 9.91
N SER A 39 1.16 -11.59 10.12
CA SER A 39 0.86 -10.63 11.19
C SER A 39 0.42 -9.29 10.61
N PRO A 40 -0.90 -9.06 10.42
CA PRO A 40 -1.44 -7.76 10.05
C PRO A 40 -0.96 -6.64 10.98
N THR A 41 -0.68 -7.02 12.22
CA THR A 41 -0.20 -6.16 13.29
C THR A 41 1.19 -5.59 13.00
N GLY A 42 2.13 -6.40 12.50
CA GLY A 42 3.50 -5.95 12.20
C GLY A 42 3.56 -4.96 11.03
N ARG A 43 2.71 -5.17 10.01
CA ARG A 43 2.56 -4.23 8.88
C ARG A 43 1.91 -2.93 9.33
N LEU A 44 0.84 -3.02 10.13
CA LEU A 44 0.13 -1.84 10.65
C LEU A 44 1.02 -1.00 11.57
N THR A 45 1.89 -1.62 12.39
CA THR A 45 2.86 -0.90 13.23
C THR A 45 3.86 -0.11 12.39
N LYS A 46 4.50 -0.72 11.39
CA LYS A 46 5.44 -0.02 10.50
C LYS A 46 4.75 1.08 9.69
N HIS A 47 3.54 0.80 9.20
CA HIS A 47 2.75 1.75 8.45
C HIS A 47 2.34 2.96 9.30
N GLN A 48 1.86 2.73 10.52
CA GLN A 48 1.50 3.80 11.44
C GLN A 48 2.73 4.66 11.79
N LEU A 49 3.90 4.04 11.94
CA LEU A 49 5.16 4.77 12.17
C LEU A 49 5.50 5.69 10.98
N ALA A 50 5.41 5.19 9.75
CA ALA A 50 5.66 5.99 8.55
C ALA A 50 4.67 7.17 8.44
N ILE A 51 3.38 6.92 8.69
CA ILE A 51 2.33 7.96 8.70
C ILE A 51 2.61 9.01 9.79
N LYS A 52 3.04 8.59 10.99
CA LYS A 52 3.46 9.53 12.04
C LYS A 52 4.65 10.39 11.64
N GLN A 53 5.68 9.79 11.05
CA GLN A 53 6.86 10.53 10.57
C GLN A 53 6.50 11.52 9.47
N ASP A 54 5.62 11.15 8.54
CA ASP A 54 5.07 12.06 7.54
C ASP A 54 4.36 13.26 8.19
N TYR A 55 3.54 13.02 9.20
CA TYR A 55 2.86 14.10 9.92
C TYR A 55 3.81 14.98 10.73
N ASP A 56 4.86 14.41 11.34
CA ASP A 56 5.89 15.17 12.04
C ASP A 56 6.63 16.12 11.08
N LEU A 57 6.93 15.65 9.86
CA LEU A 57 7.50 16.50 8.79
C LEU A 57 6.54 17.61 8.37
N TYR A 58 5.26 17.28 8.23
CA TYR A 58 4.21 18.26 7.92
C TYR A 58 4.12 19.34 9.00
N GLN A 59 4.20 18.96 10.28
CA GLN A 59 4.19 19.90 11.41
C GLN A 59 5.43 20.79 11.43
N LYS A 60 6.58 20.28 10.97
CA LYS A 60 7.84 21.03 10.84
C LYS A 60 7.88 21.98 9.63
N GLY A 61 6.82 22.01 8.82
CA GLY A 61 6.68 22.96 7.70
C GLY A 61 6.85 22.33 6.31
N ASP A 62 7.12 21.02 6.22
CA ASP A 62 7.25 20.33 4.93
C ASP A 62 5.89 19.97 4.31
N LYS A 63 5.09 20.99 4.01
CA LYS A 63 3.69 20.82 3.59
C LYS A 63 3.56 20.12 2.24
N GLU A 64 4.39 20.46 1.27
CA GLU A 64 4.22 19.98 -0.11
C GLU A 64 4.73 18.55 -0.34
N ASN A 65 5.69 18.09 0.48
CA ASN A 65 6.31 16.78 0.32
C ASN A 65 5.67 15.68 1.18
N THR A 66 4.70 16.03 2.01
CA THR A 66 4.03 15.09 2.92
C THR A 66 2.68 14.62 2.39
N LEU A 67 2.29 13.39 2.72
CA LEU A 67 1.00 12.84 2.37
C LEU A 67 -0.13 13.69 2.96
N TYR A 68 0.02 14.15 4.20
CA TYR A 68 -0.98 14.99 4.84
C TYR A 68 -1.17 16.34 4.15
N GLY A 69 -0.08 17.04 3.80
CA GLY A 69 -0.21 18.32 3.12
C GLY A 69 -0.75 18.19 1.70
N ARG A 70 -0.46 17.08 1.00
CA ARG A 70 -1.13 16.75 -0.27
C ARG A 70 -2.63 16.47 -0.11
N LEU A 71 -3.04 15.81 0.98
CA LEU A 71 -4.46 15.66 1.32
C LEU A 71 -5.14 17.01 1.56
N GLU A 72 -4.47 17.95 2.23
CA GLU A 72 -4.99 19.31 2.42
C GLU A 72 -5.08 20.09 1.11
N ALA A 73 -4.09 19.96 0.23
CA ALA A 73 -4.13 20.59 -1.09
C ALA A 73 -5.32 20.08 -1.92
N LEU A 74 -5.59 18.77 -1.90
CA LEU A 74 -6.79 18.21 -2.54
C LEU A 74 -8.08 18.67 -1.86
N GLU A 75 -8.11 18.76 -0.54
CA GLU A 75 -9.27 19.29 0.17
C GLU A 75 -9.58 20.72 -0.28
N ASN A 76 -8.57 21.59 -0.35
CA ASN A 76 -8.72 22.97 -0.83
C ASN A 76 -9.16 23.04 -2.29
N LYS A 77 -8.72 22.08 -3.13
CA LYS A 77 -9.13 21.99 -4.55
C LYS A 77 -10.61 21.61 -4.71
N TYR A 78 -11.12 20.73 -3.84
CA TYR A 78 -12.46 20.14 -3.97
C TYR A 78 -13.51 20.68 -2.99
N ASN A 79 -13.15 21.68 -2.17
CA ASN A 79 -14.04 22.33 -1.20
C ASN A 79 -14.22 23.83 -1.51
N PRO A 80 -15.45 24.34 -1.68
CA PRO A 80 -16.73 23.62 -1.64
C PRO A 80 -16.96 22.77 -2.91
N PRO A 81 -17.54 21.56 -2.77
CA PRO A 81 -17.77 20.69 -3.92
C PRO A 81 -18.93 21.20 -4.78
N TYR A 82 -18.67 21.47 -6.05
CA TYR A 82 -19.67 22.05 -6.96
C TYR A 82 -20.45 20.96 -7.73
N ASP A 83 -19.73 20.02 -8.36
CA ASP A 83 -20.34 18.99 -9.19
C ASP A 83 -20.31 17.58 -8.56
N MET A 84 -20.79 16.57 -9.30
CA MET A 84 -20.80 15.18 -8.83
C MET A 84 -19.39 14.61 -8.63
N ILE A 85 -18.44 14.95 -9.51
CA ILE A 85 -17.06 14.47 -9.44
C ILE A 85 -16.38 15.09 -8.22
N ASP A 86 -16.57 16.38 -7.97
CA ASP A 86 -16.05 17.07 -6.79
C ASP A 86 -16.63 16.49 -5.52
N LYS A 87 -17.94 16.21 -5.48
CA LYS A 87 -18.59 15.56 -4.34
C LYS A 87 -18.00 14.17 -4.06
N ILE A 88 -17.70 13.40 -5.10
CA ILE A 88 -17.03 12.10 -4.97
C ILE A 88 -15.62 12.29 -4.41
N ASN A 89 -14.81 13.18 -4.98
CA ASN A 89 -13.45 13.44 -4.53
C ASN A 89 -13.42 13.93 -3.07
N TYR A 90 -14.23 14.94 -2.74
CA TYR A 90 -14.33 15.49 -1.40
C TYR A 90 -14.74 14.44 -0.36
N LYS A 91 -15.72 13.59 -0.67
CA LYS A 91 -16.12 12.45 0.18
C LYS A 91 -14.92 11.55 0.51
N TYR A 92 -14.09 11.20 -0.48
CA TYR A 92 -12.96 10.28 -0.27
C TYR A 92 -11.72 10.96 0.31
N ILE A 93 -11.57 12.28 0.15
CA ILE A 93 -10.59 13.08 0.87
C ILE A 93 -10.88 13.05 2.37
N LEU A 94 -12.13 13.35 2.77
CA LEU A 94 -12.53 13.34 4.18
C LEU A 94 -12.33 11.97 4.82
N LYS A 95 -12.71 10.88 4.13
CA LYS A 95 -12.48 9.51 4.61
C LYS A 95 -11.00 9.17 4.78
N THR A 96 -10.17 9.59 3.83
CA THR A 96 -8.72 9.36 3.90
C THR A 96 -8.10 10.16 5.03
N LYS A 97 -8.49 11.43 5.22
CA LYS A 97 -8.05 12.26 6.34
C LYS A 97 -8.48 11.67 7.68
N ASP A 98 -9.70 11.16 7.81
CA ASP A 98 -10.16 10.52 9.04
C ASP A 98 -9.33 9.27 9.40
N LEU A 99 -9.03 8.41 8.41
CA LEU A 99 -8.15 7.25 8.61
C LEU A 99 -6.73 7.68 8.99
N TYR A 100 -6.17 8.65 8.28
CA TYR A 100 -4.85 9.20 8.55
C TYR A 100 -4.77 9.72 9.98
N MET A 101 -5.70 10.60 10.38
CA MET A 101 -5.72 11.19 11.72
C MET A 101 -5.94 10.15 12.83
N TYR A 102 -6.72 9.10 12.57
CA TYR A 102 -6.84 7.98 13.51
C TYR A 102 -5.50 7.28 13.76
N LEU A 103 -4.71 7.06 12.70
CA LEU A 103 -3.38 6.45 12.80
C LEU A 103 -2.39 7.37 13.55
N ILE A 104 -2.46 8.68 13.34
CA ILE A 104 -1.64 9.67 14.06
C ILE A 104 -2.00 9.73 15.54
N ASN A 105 -3.28 9.90 15.85
CA ASN A 105 -3.76 10.14 17.21
C ASN A 105 -3.69 8.91 18.11
N THR A 106 -3.64 7.71 17.53
CA THR A 106 -3.42 6.49 18.32
C THR A 106 -1.96 6.43 18.76
N PRO A 107 -1.65 6.28 20.06
CA PRO A 107 -0.27 6.08 20.53
C PRO A 107 0.43 4.93 19.80
N PHE A 108 1.69 5.13 19.43
CA PHE A 108 2.47 4.07 18.80
C PHE A 108 2.78 2.95 19.80
N THR A 109 2.54 1.72 19.39
CA THR A 109 2.87 0.51 20.16
C THR A 109 3.32 -0.60 19.22
N LYS A 110 4.16 -1.50 19.72
CA LYS A 110 4.60 -2.68 18.95
C LYS A 110 3.45 -3.67 18.73
N SER A 111 2.46 -3.68 19.63
CA SER A 111 1.27 -4.51 19.57
C SER A 111 0.03 -3.68 19.91
N TYR A 112 -0.95 -3.65 19.01
CA TYR A 112 -2.21 -2.96 19.25
C TYR A 112 -3.24 -3.84 19.94
N THR A 113 -4.16 -3.20 20.65
CA THR A 113 -5.30 -3.86 21.29
C THR A 113 -6.37 -4.25 20.26
N GLU A 114 -7.19 -5.24 20.60
CA GLU A 114 -8.37 -5.62 19.80
C GLU A 114 -9.32 -4.43 19.57
N ALA A 115 -9.47 -3.57 20.58
CA ALA A 115 -10.28 -2.35 20.48
C ALA A 115 -9.75 -1.40 19.39
N PHE A 116 -8.43 -1.26 19.25
CA PHE A 116 -7.83 -0.49 18.17
C PHE A 116 -8.10 -1.13 16.80
N TYR A 117 -7.96 -2.45 16.65
CA TYR A 117 -8.27 -3.13 15.38
C TYR A 117 -9.73 -2.94 14.98
N LYS A 118 -10.66 -3.13 15.92
CA LYS A 118 -12.09 -2.88 15.70
C LYS A 118 -12.36 -1.42 15.32
N GLY A 119 -11.62 -0.47 15.90
CA GLY A 119 -11.71 0.95 15.52
C GLY A 119 -11.13 1.23 14.13
N PHE A 120 -9.99 0.63 13.81
CA PHE A 120 -9.31 0.75 12.52
C PHE A 120 -10.17 0.18 11.39
N GLU A 121 -10.70 -1.04 11.56
CA GLU A 121 -11.57 -1.71 10.58
C GLU A 121 -12.83 -0.90 10.26
N LYS A 122 -13.43 -0.25 11.26
CA LYS A 122 -14.61 0.63 11.06
C LYS A 122 -14.30 1.86 10.22
N LYS A 123 -13.04 2.30 10.17
CA LYS A 123 -12.59 3.45 9.37
C LYS A 123 -12.13 3.05 7.97
N LEU A 124 -11.89 1.76 7.72
CA LEU A 124 -11.66 1.28 6.36
C LEU A 124 -12.92 1.48 5.52
N PHE A 125 -12.74 1.92 4.28
CA PHE A 125 -13.84 2.18 3.37
C PHE A 125 -13.64 1.47 2.04
N LYS A 126 -14.76 1.10 1.41
CA LYS A 126 -14.79 0.58 0.05
C LYS A 126 -15.15 1.70 -0.92
N ILE A 127 -14.57 1.64 -2.10
CA ILE A 127 -14.86 2.53 -3.23
C ILE A 127 -15.51 1.67 -4.29
N SER A 128 -16.65 2.10 -4.82
CA SER A 128 -17.28 1.40 -5.95
C SER A 128 -16.50 1.66 -7.24
N ASP A 129 -16.49 0.72 -8.19
CA ASP A 129 -15.78 0.90 -9.47
C ASP A 129 -16.23 2.16 -10.20
N ARG A 130 -17.55 2.45 -10.15
CA ARG A 130 -18.14 3.66 -10.71
C ARG A 130 -17.54 4.92 -10.11
N GLU A 131 -17.43 5.02 -8.79
CA GLU A 131 -16.84 6.19 -8.12
C GLU A 131 -15.31 6.24 -8.32
N TYR A 132 -14.63 5.09 -8.33
CA TYR A 132 -13.18 5.00 -8.50
C TYR A 132 -12.71 5.58 -9.84
N GLN A 133 -13.51 5.43 -10.90
CA GLN A 133 -13.23 6.03 -12.20
C GLN A 133 -13.17 7.57 -12.15
N HIS A 134 -13.90 8.20 -11.24
CA HIS A 134 -13.99 9.66 -11.09
C HIS A 134 -13.00 10.26 -10.08
N LEU A 135 -12.23 9.43 -9.36
CA LEU A 135 -11.26 9.94 -8.40
C LEU A 135 -10.06 10.57 -9.10
N ASP A 136 -9.61 11.70 -8.54
CA ASP A 136 -8.34 12.32 -8.85
C ASP A 136 -7.22 11.29 -8.72
N LYS A 137 -6.27 11.32 -9.65
CA LYS A 137 -5.15 10.39 -9.70
C LYS A 137 -4.32 10.46 -8.42
N GLU A 138 -4.10 11.65 -7.88
CA GLU A 138 -3.38 11.84 -6.63
C GLU A 138 -4.16 11.30 -5.44
N LEU A 139 -5.47 11.52 -5.40
CA LEU A 139 -6.33 10.97 -4.36
C LEU A 139 -6.28 9.43 -4.31
N LYS A 140 -6.26 8.76 -5.48
CA LYS A 140 -6.06 7.30 -5.55
C LYS A 140 -4.76 6.86 -4.88
N LEU A 141 -3.66 7.56 -5.17
CA LEU A 141 -2.36 7.26 -4.58
C LEU A 141 -2.35 7.50 -3.07
N LEU A 142 -2.95 8.59 -2.59
CA LEU A 142 -3.03 8.91 -1.16
C LEU A 142 -3.91 7.93 -0.40
N ILE A 143 -5.00 7.45 -1.01
CA ILE A 143 -5.83 6.38 -0.45
C ILE A 143 -4.97 5.11 -0.26
N VAL A 144 -4.24 4.68 -1.29
CA VAL A 144 -3.38 3.49 -1.21
C VAL A 144 -2.26 3.68 -0.19
N ALA A 145 -1.63 4.85 -0.15
CA ALA A 145 -0.55 5.16 0.80
C ALA A 145 -1.03 5.23 2.25
N THR A 146 -2.28 5.62 2.49
CA THR A 146 -2.85 5.68 3.85
C THR A 146 -3.46 4.33 4.27
N SER A 147 -4.01 3.58 3.33
CA SER A 147 -4.63 2.27 3.56
C SER A 147 -3.57 1.20 3.72
N VAL A 148 -3.46 0.59 4.91
CA VAL A 148 -2.50 -0.51 5.15
C VAL A 148 -2.84 -1.74 4.28
N TYR A 149 -4.09 -1.83 3.82
CA TYR A 149 -4.60 -2.94 3.01
C TYR A 149 -5.64 -2.46 2.00
N ARG A 150 -5.33 -2.61 0.71
CA ARG A 150 -6.24 -3.07 -0.34
C ARG A 150 -5.48 -3.36 -1.63
#